data_AF-A0A932J380-F1
#
_entry.id   AF-A0A932J380-F1
#
_cell.length_a   1.000
_cell.length_b   1.000
_cell.length_c   1.000
_cell.angle_alpha   90.00
_cell.angle_beta   90.00
_cell.angle_gamma   90.00
#
_symmetry.space_group_name_H-M   'P 1'
#
loop_
_entity.id
_entity.type
_entity.pdbx_description
1 polymer ?
#
loop_
_entity_poly.entity_id
_entity_poly.type
_entity_poly.pdbx_seq_one_letter_code
_entity_poly.pdbx_strand_id
1 'polypeptide(L)'
;MKSAPDVVVPDLLTLLARFQGVRADTLALVTGLTEEDCCVQAMPDCSPTKWHLAHTSLFFETFIVEKFSLSGQFQPFHPSFKILFNSYYQGVGEQFKRARRGLLTRPSLDQVLLYRAHVEAQVQLLGQRIQSGGNLTFQREFAALLELGMQHEQQHQELILTDIKYLFSCNPLLPAWRDATVAVDATAAARPRQR
;
A
#
# COMPACT_ATOMS: atom_id res chain seq x y z
N MET A 1 -10.86 -23.51 -38.90
CA MET A 1 -10.89 -22.19 -38.24
C MET A 1 -11.11 -22.44 -36.75
N LYS A 2 -10.05 -22.40 -35.92
CA LYS A 2 -10.24 -22.43 -34.46
C LYS A 2 -10.79 -21.07 -34.06
N SER A 3 -11.95 -21.03 -33.43
CA SER A 3 -12.50 -19.82 -32.82
C SER A 3 -11.43 -19.23 -31.91
N ALA A 4 -11.18 -17.92 -32.04
CA ALA A 4 -10.34 -17.22 -31.07
C ALA A 4 -10.92 -17.48 -29.67
N PRO A 5 -10.08 -17.72 -28.64
CA PRO A 5 -10.58 -17.87 -27.29
C PRO A 5 -11.42 -16.64 -26.93
N ASP A 6 -12.55 -16.85 -26.26
CA ASP A 6 -13.43 -15.78 -25.81
C ASP A 6 -12.60 -14.70 -25.13
N VAL A 7 -12.65 -13.50 -25.71
CA VAL A 7 -11.95 -12.33 -25.22
C VAL A 7 -12.61 -11.96 -23.89
N VAL A 8 -12.02 -12.43 -22.78
CA VAL A 8 -12.45 -12.03 -21.44
C VAL A 8 -12.25 -10.51 -21.35
N VAL A 9 -13.35 -9.79 -21.22
CA VAL A 9 -13.36 -8.36 -20.94
C VAL A 9 -13.16 -8.21 -19.43
N PRO A 10 -12.10 -7.52 -18.97
CA PRO A 10 -11.90 -7.32 -17.55
C PRO A 10 -12.99 -6.41 -16.99
N ASP A 11 -13.64 -6.85 -15.92
CA ASP A 11 -14.55 -6.00 -15.15
C ASP A 11 -13.73 -5.08 -14.25
N LEU A 12 -13.41 -3.88 -14.75
CA LEU A 12 -12.61 -2.93 -14.00
C LEU A 12 -13.33 -2.39 -12.76
N LEU A 13 -14.67 -2.38 -12.73
CA LEU A 13 -15.40 -1.87 -11.56
C LEU A 13 -15.24 -2.81 -10.37
N THR A 14 -15.38 -4.12 -10.60
CA THR A 14 -15.10 -5.12 -9.56
C THR A 14 -13.64 -5.08 -9.13
N LEU A 15 -12.70 -4.90 -10.07
CA LEU A 15 -11.28 -4.81 -9.75
C LEU A 15 -10.93 -3.54 -8.94
N LEU A 16 -11.55 -2.41 -9.26
CA LEU A 16 -11.40 -1.15 -8.52
C LEU A 16 -11.96 -1.25 -7.09
N ALA A 17 -13.05 -1.98 -6.89
CA ALA A 17 -13.59 -2.26 -5.56
C ALA A 17 -12.62 -3.13 -4.74
N ARG A 18 -12.02 -4.16 -5.35
CA ARG A 18 -10.95 -4.95 -4.70
C ARG A 18 -9.74 -4.09 -4.34
N PHE A 19 -9.32 -3.19 -5.24
CA PHE A 19 -8.25 -2.24 -4.97
C PHE A 19 -8.56 -1.39 -3.75
N GLN A 20 -9.77 -0.83 -3.62
CA GLN A 20 -10.15 -0.09 -2.40
C GLN A 20 -10.06 -0.95 -1.14
N GLY A 21 -10.48 -2.21 -1.20
CA GLY A 21 -10.33 -3.17 -0.09
C GLY A 21 -8.88 -3.35 0.33
N VAL A 22 -7.99 -3.68 -0.61
CA VAL A 22 -6.54 -3.82 -0.34
C VAL A 22 -5.95 -2.53 0.23
N ARG A 23 -6.38 -1.37 -0.27
CA ARG A 23 -5.93 -0.09 0.24
C ARG A 23 -6.43 0.19 1.67
N ALA A 24 -7.66 -0.20 1.99
CA ALA A 24 -8.20 -0.08 3.34
C ALA A 24 -7.47 -1.02 4.32
N ASP A 25 -7.15 -2.25 3.91
CA ASP A 25 -6.42 -3.21 4.73
C ASP A 25 -5.06 -2.65 5.18
N THR A 26 -4.31 -2.02 4.26
CA THR A 26 -3.05 -1.37 4.61
C THR A 26 -3.22 -0.24 5.64
N LEU A 27 -4.30 0.55 5.55
CA LEU A 27 -4.59 1.59 6.55
C LEU A 27 -5.00 1.00 7.91
N ALA A 28 -5.74 -0.10 7.90
CA ALA A 28 -6.10 -0.81 9.13
C ALA A 28 -4.86 -1.30 9.88
N LEU A 29 -3.80 -1.74 9.18
CA LEU A 29 -2.55 -2.17 9.81
C LEU A 29 -1.84 -1.08 10.60
N VAL A 30 -1.98 0.18 10.18
CA VAL A 30 -1.28 1.33 10.80
C VAL A 30 -2.17 2.10 11.78
N THR A 31 -3.42 1.69 11.94
CA THR A 31 -4.35 2.28 12.91
C THR A 31 -3.82 2.05 14.34
N GLY A 32 -3.69 3.14 15.10
CA GLY A 32 -3.18 3.12 16.48
C GLY A 32 -1.67 3.35 16.62
N LEU A 33 -0.93 3.40 15.49
CA LEU A 33 0.48 3.79 15.51
C LEU A 33 0.63 5.31 15.63
N THR A 34 1.66 5.74 16.35
CA THR A 34 2.06 7.16 16.43
C THR A 34 2.87 7.59 15.20
N GLU A 35 3.09 8.90 15.03
CA GLU A 35 4.01 9.39 13.99
C GLU A 35 5.44 8.90 14.20
N GLU A 36 5.87 8.79 15.47
CA GLU A 36 7.16 8.27 15.89
C GLU A 36 7.31 6.81 15.46
N ASP A 37 6.33 5.95 15.75
CA ASP A 37 6.34 4.54 15.31
C ASP A 37 6.45 4.43 13.79
N CYS A 38 5.81 5.35 13.08
CA CYS A 38 5.78 5.33 11.61
C CYS A 38 7.06 5.86 10.96
N CYS A 39 7.95 6.52 11.70
CA CYS A 39 9.15 7.17 11.17
C CYS A 39 10.44 6.37 11.40
N VAL A 40 10.49 5.52 12.42
CA VAL A 40 11.72 4.84 12.83
C VAL A 40 12.07 3.67 11.90
N GLN A 41 13.37 3.46 11.68
CA GLN A 41 13.93 2.28 11.02
C GLN A 41 14.78 1.49 12.01
N ALA A 42 14.27 0.36 12.51
CA ALA A 42 14.92 -0.42 13.57
C ALA A 42 16.21 -1.14 13.11
N MET A 43 16.33 -1.49 11.83
CA MET A 43 17.54 -2.05 11.22
C MET A 43 17.56 -1.81 9.70
N PRO A 44 18.70 -1.98 9.00
CA PRO A 44 18.83 -1.68 7.57
C PRO A 44 17.85 -2.44 6.65
N ASP A 45 17.41 -3.63 7.05
CA ASP A 45 16.44 -4.41 6.27
C ASP A 45 14.99 -3.97 6.48
N CYS A 46 14.66 -3.39 7.63
CA CYS A 46 13.34 -2.80 7.86
C CYS A 46 13.21 -1.46 7.12
N SER A 47 11.98 -1.03 6.87
CA SER A 47 11.66 0.33 6.45
C SER A 47 10.64 0.96 7.40
N PRO A 48 10.66 2.31 7.57
CA PRO A 48 9.61 2.98 8.31
C PRO A 48 8.22 2.69 7.73
N THR A 49 7.20 2.55 8.58
CA THR A 49 5.83 2.32 8.13
C THR A 49 5.36 3.38 7.14
N LYS A 50 5.67 4.67 7.39
CA LYS A 50 5.32 5.74 6.45
C LYS A 50 6.03 5.63 5.10
N TRP A 51 7.21 4.99 5.07
CA TRP A 51 7.89 4.70 3.81
C TRP A 51 7.14 3.62 3.02
N HIS A 52 6.63 2.57 3.67
CA HIS A 52 5.80 1.55 3.00
C HIS A 52 4.50 2.13 2.42
N LEU A 53 3.81 2.98 3.19
CA LEU A 53 2.59 3.66 2.74
C LEU A 53 2.83 4.53 1.49
N ALA A 54 3.93 5.28 1.49
CA ALA A 54 4.30 6.12 0.36
C ALA A 54 4.81 5.29 -0.83
N HIS A 55 5.61 4.25 -0.58
CA HIS A 55 6.18 3.39 -1.61
C HIS A 55 5.12 2.64 -2.41
N THR A 56 4.14 2.04 -1.74
CA THR A 56 3.02 1.38 -2.43
C THR A 56 2.20 2.38 -3.24
N SER A 57 2.03 3.62 -2.75
CA SER A 57 1.38 4.70 -3.52
C SER A 57 2.20 5.12 -4.74
N LEU A 58 3.53 5.16 -4.63
CA LEU A 58 4.42 5.47 -5.76
C LEU A 58 4.29 4.45 -6.89
N PHE A 59 4.09 3.16 -6.57
CA PHE A 59 3.83 2.14 -7.57
C PHE A 59 2.65 2.54 -8.46
N PHE A 60 1.51 2.86 -7.84
CA PHE A 60 0.30 3.23 -8.57
C PHE A 60 0.45 4.58 -9.28
N GLU A 61 1.09 5.57 -8.66
CA GLU A 61 1.34 6.86 -9.32
C GLU A 61 2.18 6.67 -10.59
N THR A 62 3.25 5.88 -10.52
CA THR A 62 4.21 5.71 -11.63
C THR A 62 3.66 4.79 -12.73
N PHE A 63 3.11 3.64 -12.36
CA PHE A 63 2.74 2.62 -13.35
C PHE A 63 1.30 2.74 -13.82
N ILE A 64 0.45 3.45 -13.08
CA ILE A 64 -0.95 3.67 -13.46
C ILE A 64 -1.21 5.13 -13.77
N VAL A 65 -1.06 6.04 -12.80
CA VAL A 65 -1.49 7.43 -12.97
C VAL A 65 -0.69 8.13 -14.07
N GLU A 66 0.64 8.09 -14.02
CA GLU A 66 1.53 8.67 -15.03
C GLU A 66 1.29 8.05 -16.41
N LYS A 67 1.12 6.72 -16.48
CA LYS A 67 0.99 5.97 -17.73
C LYS A 67 -0.35 6.17 -18.44
N PHE A 68 -1.45 6.20 -17.70
CA PHE A 68 -2.80 6.26 -18.26
C PHE A 68 -3.42 7.66 -18.25
N SER A 69 -2.74 8.65 -17.67
CA SER A 69 -3.11 10.05 -17.84
C SER A 69 -2.98 10.47 -19.31
N LEU A 70 -3.88 11.35 -19.77
CA LEU A 70 -3.75 11.93 -21.10
C LEU A 70 -2.47 12.77 -21.18
N SER A 71 -1.87 12.82 -22.37
CA SER A 71 -0.64 13.57 -22.62
C SER A 71 -0.72 15.00 -22.07
N GLY A 72 0.23 15.35 -21.20
CA GLY A 72 0.31 16.68 -20.56
C GLY A 72 -0.58 16.88 -19.33
N GLN A 73 -1.40 15.91 -18.93
CA GLN A 73 -2.28 16.03 -17.75
C GLN A 73 -1.69 15.44 -16.47
N PHE A 74 -0.68 14.57 -16.57
CA PHE A 74 -0.02 14.03 -15.38
C PHE A 74 0.77 15.13 -14.67
N GLN A 75 0.55 15.24 -13.36
CA GLN A 75 1.38 16.02 -12.45
C GLN A 75 1.70 15.12 -11.26
N PRO A 76 2.97 14.93 -10.89
CA PRO A 76 3.32 14.17 -9.70
C PRO A 76 2.80 14.89 -8.47
N PHE A 77 2.34 14.15 -7.46
CA PHE A 77 1.91 14.73 -6.19
C PHE A 77 3.00 15.58 -5.55
N HIS A 78 4.25 15.10 -5.65
CA HIS A 78 5.42 15.86 -5.25
C HIS A 78 6.65 15.43 -6.08
N PRO A 79 7.43 16.37 -6.64
CA PRO A 79 8.51 16.05 -7.59
C PRO A 79 9.59 15.13 -7.01
N SER A 80 9.85 15.21 -5.70
CA SER A 80 10.88 14.38 -5.05
C SER A 80 10.42 12.96 -4.65
N PHE A 81 9.12 12.67 -4.66
CA PHE A 81 8.61 11.40 -4.10
C PHE A 81 9.06 10.19 -4.91
N LYS A 82 9.20 10.35 -6.23
CA LYS A 82 9.73 9.33 -7.13
C LYS A 82 11.13 8.85 -6.70
N ILE A 83 12.00 9.74 -6.24
CA ILE A 83 13.35 9.38 -5.76
C ILE A 83 13.30 8.81 -4.33
N LEU A 84 12.53 9.44 -3.45
CA LEU A 84 12.48 9.06 -2.02
C LEU A 84 11.87 7.68 -1.78
N PHE A 85 10.88 7.33 -2.58
CA PHE A 85 10.10 6.10 -2.41
C PHE A 85 10.37 5.05 -3.48
N ASN A 86 11.32 5.26 -4.40
CA ASN A 86 11.79 4.19 -5.28
C ASN A 86 12.51 3.12 -4.46
N SER A 87 12.04 1.87 -4.54
CA SER A 87 12.63 0.75 -3.82
C SER A 87 13.91 0.23 -4.48
N TYR A 88 13.88 0.03 -5.81
CA TYR A 88 14.95 -0.55 -6.63
C TYR A 88 14.64 -0.55 -8.14
N TYR A 89 13.66 0.22 -8.60
CA TYR A 89 13.39 0.31 -10.04
C TYR A 89 14.48 1.14 -10.71
N GLN A 90 15.56 0.49 -11.14
CA GLN A 90 16.69 1.14 -11.81
C GLN A 90 16.25 1.91 -13.06
N GLY A 91 15.23 1.41 -13.77
CA GLY A 91 14.66 2.08 -14.94
C GLY A 91 13.76 3.30 -14.62
N VAL A 92 13.42 3.55 -13.34
CA VAL A 92 12.55 4.66 -12.91
C VAL A 92 13.36 5.89 -12.49
N GLY A 93 14.59 5.71 -11.99
CA GLY A 93 15.51 6.81 -11.66
C GLY A 93 16.35 6.55 -10.41
N GLU A 94 16.95 7.62 -9.88
CA GLU A 94 17.73 7.58 -8.64
C GLU A 94 16.89 7.08 -7.45
N GLN A 95 17.56 6.52 -6.44
CA GLN A 95 16.93 5.96 -5.25
C GLN A 95 17.56 6.50 -3.97
N PHE A 96 16.72 6.80 -2.99
CA PHE A 96 17.20 7.08 -1.64
C PHE A 96 17.73 5.81 -0.97
N LYS A 97 18.86 5.91 -0.25
CA LYS A 97 19.55 4.75 0.33
C LYS A 97 18.64 4.02 1.33
N ARG A 98 18.37 2.72 1.08
CA ARG A 98 17.52 1.87 1.93
C ARG A 98 17.87 1.95 3.42
N ALA A 99 19.15 1.79 3.76
CA ALA A 99 19.64 1.82 5.14
C ALA A 99 19.50 3.19 5.84
N ARG A 100 19.03 4.21 5.14
CA ARG A 100 18.85 5.57 5.65
C ARG A 100 17.40 6.04 5.62
N ARG A 101 16.44 5.20 5.23
CA ARG A 101 15.01 5.58 5.12
C ARG A 101 14.46 6.17 6.42
N GLY A 102 14.93 5.71 7.59
CA GLY A 102 14.57 6.26 8.90
C GLY A 102 15.07 7.69 9.17
N LEU A 103 15.95 8.25 8.33
CA LEU A 103 16.40 9.65 8.42
C LEU A 103 15.45 10.63 7.72
N LEU A 104 14.45 10.13 7.00
CA LEU A 104 13.46 10.97 6.32
C LEU A 104 12.40 11.44 7.31
N THR A 105 12.68 12.49 8.07
CA THR A 105 11.66 13.13 8.93
C THR A 105 10.56 13.82 8.11
N ARG A 106 10.84 14.11 6.82
CA ARG A 106 9.84 14.57 5.85
C ARG A 106 9.81 13.65 4.62
N PRO A 107 8.63 13.46 3.99
CA PRO A 107 7.31 13.99 4.36
C PRO A 107 6.78 13.43 5.71
N SER A 108 5.87 14.17 6.37
CA SER A 108 5.18 13.71 7.58
C SER A 108 4.23 12.55 7.28
N LEU A 109 3.74 11.87 8.32
CA LEU A 109 2.75 10.81 8.13
C LEU A 109 1.49 11.35 7.46
N ASP A 110 0.98 12.50 7.90
CA ASP A 110 -0.18 13.17 7.28
C ASP A 110 0.03 13.47 5.79
N GLN A 111 1.21 13.96 5.40
CA GLN A 111 1.53 14.20 3.99
C GLN A 111 1.57 12.91 3.18
N VAL A 112 2.05 11.81 3.77
CA VAL A 112 2.02 10.48 3.14
C VAL A 112 0.58 9.99 3.00
N LEU A 113 -0.28 10.20 3.99
CA LEU A 113 -1.70 9.82 3.92
C LEU A 113 -2.46 10.66 2.87
N LEU A 114 -2.16 11.95 2.75
CA LEU A 114 -2.70 12.80 1.68
C LEU A 114 -2.25 12.32 0.30
N TYR A 115 -0.98 11.96 0.15
CA TYR A 115 -0.45 11.39 -1.09
C TYR A 115 -1.16 10.08 -1.44
N ARG A 116 -1.33 9.21 -0.44
CA ARG A 116 -2.02 7.93 -0.57
C ARG A 116 -3.46 8.12 -1.10
N ALA A 117 -4.23 9.01 -0.46
CA ALA A 117 -5.60 9.32 -0.85
C ALA A 117 -5.68 9.96 -2.25
N HIS A 118 -4.73 10.84 -2.59
CA HIS A 118 -4.66 11.46 -3.90
C HIS A 118 -4.49 10.41 -5.01
N VAL A 119 -3.52 9.50 -4.87
CA VAL A 119 -3.25 8.45 -5.86
C VAL A 119 -4.44 7.50 -5.99
N GLU A 120 -5.06 7.10 -4.87
CA GLU A 120 -6.26 6.27 -4.88
C GLU A 120 -7.40 6.90 -5.68
N ALA A 121 -7.67 8.19 -5.48
CA ALA A 121 -8.69 8.92 -6.22
C ALA A 121 -8.39 8.97 -7.72
N GLN A 122 -7.13 9.19 -8.11
CA GLN A 122 -6.71 9.20 -9.52
C GLN A 122 -6.87 7.83 -10.18
N VAL A 123 -6.47 6.74 -9.50
CA VAL A 123 -6.64 5.37 -10.01
C VAL A 123 -8.11 5.04 -10.22
N GLN A 124 -8.98 5.42 -9.28
CA GLN A 124 -10.44 5.25 -9.41
C GLN A 124 -10.99 5.99 -10.63
N LEU A 125 -10.65 7.26 -10.77
CA LEU A 125 -11.11 8.10 -11.88
C LEU A 125 -10.65 7.54 -13.23
N LEU A 126 -9.38 7.15 -13.33
CA LEU A 126 -8.81 6.58 -14.56
C LEU A 126 -9.48 5.25 -14.91
N GLY A 127 -9.62 4.34 -13.94
CA GLY A 127 -10.23 3.04 -14.17
C GLY A 127 -11.69 3.14 -14.64
N GLN A 128 -12.48 4.05 -14.05
CA GLN A 128 -13.85 4.32 -14.50
C GLN A 128 -13.88 4.86 -15.94
N ARG A 129 -13.02 5.82 -16.28
CA ARG A 129 -12.91 6.36 -17.65
C ARG A 129 -12.50 5.29 -18.66
N ILE A 130 -11.53 4.44 -18.31
CA ILE A 130 -11.03 3.36 -19.17
C ILE A 130 -12.11 2.29 -19.39
N GLN A 131 -12.89 1.95 -18.35
CA GLN A 131 -14.05 1.06 -18.48
C GLN A 131 -15.07 1.63 -19.48
N SER A 132 -15.44 2.91 -19.36
CA SER A 132 -16.41 3.55 -20.23
C SER A 132 -15.91 3.79 -21.66
N GLY A 133 -14.60 3.93 -21.85
CA GLY A 133 -14.00 4.22 -23.16
C GLY A 133 -13.94 3.04 -24.14
N GLY A 134 -14.22 1.81 -23.69
CA GLY A 134 -14.37 0.63 -24.57
C GLY A 134 -13.09 0.11 -25.25
N ASN A 135 -11.92 0.72 -25.00
CA ASN A 135 -10.65 0.23 -25.56
C ASN A 135 -10.15 -0.98 -24.76
N LEU A 136 -10.43 -2.19 -25.26
CA LEU A 136 -10.10 -3.45 -24.60
C LEU A 136 -8.60 -3.65 -24.33
N THR A 137 -7.72 -3.11 -25.19
CA THR A 137 -6.26 -3.20 -24.97
C THR A 137 -5.84 -2.38 -23.75
N PHE A 138 -6.32 -1.13 -23.65
CA PHE A 138 -6.08 -0.28 -22.49
C PHE A 138 -6.70 -0.87 -21.21
N GLN A 139 -7.91 -1.42 -21.30
CA GLN A 139 -8.57 -2.06 -20.16
C GLN A 139 -7.76 -3.24 -19.61
N ARG A 140 -7.26 -4.12 -20.49
CA ARG A 140 -6.43 -5.26 -20.08
C ARG A 140 -5.11 -4.84 -19.47
N GLU A 141 -4.44 -3.86 -20.06
CA GLU A 141 -3.16 -3.38 -19.54
C GLU A 141 -3.33 -2.71 -18.18
N PHE A 142 -4.36 -1.88 -18.03
CA PHE A 142 -4.72 -1.26 -16.75
C PHE A 142 -5.05 -2.32 -15.70
N ALA A 143 -5.89 -3.31 -16.04
CA ALA A 143 -6.25 -4.40 -15.14
C ALA A 143 -5.03 -5.18 -14.66
N ALA A 144 -4.11 -5.52 -15.57
CA ALA A 144 -2.90 -6.26 -15.24
C ALA A 144 -1.98 -5.47 -14.30
N LEU A 145 -1.80 -4.16 -14.53
CA LEU A 145 -0.99 -3.30 -13.67
C LEU A 145 -1.65 -3.03 -12.32
N LEU A 146 -2.97 -2.89 -12.29
CA LEU A 146 -3.72 -2.74 -11.05
C LEU A 146 -3.63 -3.99 -10.19
N GLU A 147 -3.81 -5.18 -10.77
CA GLU A 147 -3.63 -6.45 -10.05
C GLU A 147 -2.19 -6.60 -9.54
N LEU A 148 -1.19 -6.32 -10.37
CA LEU A 148 0.22 -6.36 -9.96
C LEU A 148 0.51 -5.41 -8.79
N GLY A 149 -0.03 -4.18 -8.84
CA GLY A 149 0.12 -3.21 -7.77
C GLY A 149 -0.56 -3.64 -6.47
N MET A 150 -1.74 -4.27 -6.55
CA MET A 150 -2.40 -4.83 -5.37
C MET A 150 -1.58 -5.95 -4.75
N GLN A 151 -1.06 -6.90 -5.53
CA GLN A 151 -0.21 -7.98 -5.02
C GLN A 151 1.08 -7.42 -4.38
N HIS A 152 1.68 -6.40 -5.01
CA HIS A 152 2.82 -5.69 -4.46
C HIS A 152 2.50 -5.02 -3.11
N GLU A 153 1.34 -4.39 -2.99
CA GLU A 153 0.93 -3.81 -1.71
C GLU A 153 0.65 -4.86 -0.63
N GLN A 154 0.08 -6.01 -0.99
CA GLN A 154 -0.12 -7.12 -0.04
C GLN A 154 1.22 -7.70 0.45
N GLN A 155 2.27 -7.72 -0.38
CA GLN A 155 3.63 -8.02 0.10
C GLN A 155 4.09 -6.96 1.11
N HIS A 156 3.80 -5.69 0.86
CA HIS A 156 4.12 -4.62 1.80
C HIS A 156 3.28 -4.63 3.08
N GLN A 157 2.06 -5.17 3.05
CA GLN A 157 1.25 -5.41 4.25
C GLN A 157 1.93 -6.40 5.19
N GLU A 158 2.48 -7.50 4.65
CA GLU A 158 3.28 -8.45 5.43
C GLU A 158 4.54 -7.79 6.00
N LEU A 159 5.27 -7.00 5.19
CA LEU A 159 6.47 -6.30 5.63
C LEU A 159 6.18 -5.27 6.73
N ILE A 160 5.07 -4.53 6.63
CA ILE A 160 4.63 -3.59 7.68
C ILE A 160 4.48 -4.33 9.02
N LEU A 161 3.83 -5.51 9.01
CA LEU A 161 3.64 -6.31 10.23
C LEU A 161 4.96 -6.79 10.83
N THR A 162 5.88 -7.29 10.00
CA THR A 162 7.18 -7.78 10.49
C THR A 162 8.06 -6.65 11.00
N ASP A 163 8.05 -5.50 10.31
CA ASP A 163 8.87 -4.34 10.67
C ASP A 163 8.37 -3.68 11.96
N ILE A 164 7.04 -3.53 12.13
CA ILE A 164 6.44 -3.04 13.40
C ILE A 164 6.76 -3.99 14.54
N LYS A 165 6.58 -5.30 14.33
CA LYS A 165 6.85 -6.30 15.36
C LYS A 165 8.29 -6.24 15.85
N TYR A 166 9.25 -6.13 14.92
CA TYR A 166 10.65 -6.00 15.28
C TYR A 166 10.93 -4.66 15.99
N LEU A 167 10.43 -3.53 15.46
CA LEU A 167 10.54 -2.21 16.08
C LEU A 167 10.05 -2.22 17.54
N PHE A 168 8.87 -2.80 17.79
CA PHE A 168 8.26 -2.82 19.12
C PHE A 168 9.02 -3.75 20.08
N SER A 169 9.62 -4.83 19.56
CA SER A 169 10.50 -5.69 20.36
C SER A 169 11.79 -5.00 20.83
N CYS A 170 12.24 -3.95 20.11
CA CYS A 170 13.41 -3.17 20.49
C CYS A 170 13.11 -2.12 21.58
N ASN A 171 11.84 -1.77 21.80
CA ASN A 171 11.46 -0.76 22.79
C ASN A 171 11.38 -1.39 24.19
N PRO A 172 12.11 -0.88 25.21
CA PRO A 172 12.11 -1.46 26.55
C PRO A 172 10.76 -1.38 27.27
N LEU A 173 9.83 -0.53 26.78
CA LEU A 173 8.46 -0.46 27.30
C LEU A 173 7.54 -1.54 26.72
N LEU A 174 8.01 -2.35 25.77
CA LEU A 174 7.28 -3.45 25.12
C LEU A 174 5.86 -3.04 24.68
N PRO A 175 5.72 -1.99 23.83
CA PRO A 175 4.42 -1.51 23.41
C PRO A 175 3.64 -2.61 22.68
N ALA A 176 2.34 -2.69 22.96
CA ALA A 176 1.44 -3.55 22.21
C ALA A 176 1.05 -2.86 20.88
N TRP A 177 1.08 -3.60 19.78
CA TRP A 177 0.63 -3.08 18.47
C TRP A 177 -0.87 -2.74 18.47
N ARG A 178 -1.67 -3.55 19.16
CA ARG A 178 -3.10 -3.33 19.36
C ARG A 178 -3.47 -3.76 20.77
N ASP A 179 -4.46 -3.10 21.34
CA ASP A 179 -5.07 -3.58 22.58
C ASP A 179 -5.61 -5.00 22.34
N ALA A 180 -5.32 -5.89 23.28
CA ALA A 180 -6.00 -7.16 23.34
C ALA A 180 -7.47 -6.86 23.69
N THR A 181 -8.32 -6.66 22.70
CA THR A 181 -9.76 -6.83 22.91
C THR A 181 -9.95 -8.30 23.23
N VAL A 182 -10.06 -8.57 24.53
CA VAL A 182 -10.39 -9.86 25.09
C VAL A 182 -11.83 -10.18 24.66
N ALA A 183 -12.00 -10.71 23.44
CA ALA A 183 -13.14 -11.56 23.13
C ALA A 183 -12.89 -12.92 23.80
N VAL A 184 -12.85 -12.92 25.14
CA VAL A 184 -13.05 -14.15 25.90
C VAL A 184 -14.55 -14.27 26.00
N ASP A 185 -15.12 -15.09 25.12
CA ASP A 185 -16.43 -15.67 25.37
C ASP A 185 -16.44 -16.21 26.80
N ALA A 186 -17.30 -15.62 27.62
CA ALA A 186 -17.54 -16.02 29.00
C ALA A 186 -18.31 -17.35 29.06
N THR A 187 -17.74 -18.42 28.49
CA THR A 187 -18.27 -19.79 28.59
C THR A 187 -17.32 -20.77 29.28
N ALA A 188 -16.27 -20.26 29.94
CA ALA A 188 -15.50 -21.03 30.92
C ALA A 188 -15.98 -20.76 32.36
N ALA A 189 -17.29 -20.75 32.58
CA ALA A 189 -17.86 -20.84 33.92
C ALA A 189 -17.94 -22.32 34.34
N ALA A 190 -17.27 -22.62 35.45
CA ALA A 190 -17.44 -23.79 36.32
C ALA A 190 -17.02 -25.18 35.79
N ARG A 191 -15.79 -25.59 36.16
CA ARG A 191 -15.59 -26.94 36.68
C ARG A 191 -15.10 -26.84 38.13
N PRO A 192 -15.78 -27.49 39.10
CA PRO A 192 -15.36 -27.44 40.48
C PRO A 192 -14.07 -28.26 40.65
N ARG A 193 -13.11 -27.72 41.41
CA ARG A 193 -11.94 -28.47 41.88
C ARG A 193 -12.44 -29.50 42.90
N GLN A 194 -12.33 -30.79 42.56
CA GLN A 194 -12.40 -31.85 43.55
C GLN A 194 -11.04 -31.98 44.24
N ARG A 195 -11.10 -32.14 45.57
CA ARG A 195 -9.98 -32.37 46.48
C ARG A 195 -9.46 -33.80 46.37
#